data_AF-A0A943SNZ1-F1
#
_entry.id   AF-A0A943SNZ1-F1
#
_cell.length_a   1.000
_cell.length_b   1.000
_cell.length_c   1.000
_cell.angle_alpha   90.00
_cell.angle_beta   90.00
_cell.angle_gamma   90.00
#
_symmetry.space_group_name_H-M   'P 1'
#
loop_
_entity.id
_entity.type
_entity.pdbx_description
1 polymer ?
#
loop_
_entity_poly.entity_id
_entity_poly.type
_entity_poly.pdbx_seq_one_letter_code
_entity_poly.pdbx_strand_id
1 'polypeptide(L)'
;YLDRGICRRALLALGRQDVGYLEDLRPQMSGVQILGGSSDHLILDIEDSKEEWYPGKIVCFDLNYGTLMFATNSPDISIRYFE
;
A
#
# COMPACT_ATOMS: atom_id res chain seq x y z
N TYR A 1 -5.36 -1.69 -20.06
CA TYR A 1 -4.06 -1.60 -19.39
C TYR A 1 -3.10 -0.91 -20.35
N LEU A 2 -2.33 0.08 -19.90
CA LEU A 2 -1.36 0.80 -20.73
C LEU A 2 0.03 0.25 -20.42
N ASP A 3 0.77 -0.18 -21.45
CA ASP A 3 2.15 -0.64 -21.27
C ASP A 3 3.07 0.57 -21.02
N ARG A 4 3.76 0.58 -19.88
CA ARG A 4 4.74 1.61 -19.48
C ARG A 4 6.19 1.13 -19.65
N GLY A 5 6.42 -0.06 -20.23
CA GLY A 5 7.74 -0.65 -20.36
C GLY A 5 8.30 -1.17 -19.05
N ILE A 6 9.62 -1.09 -18.89
CA ILE A 6 10.31 -1.50 -17.65
C ILE A 6 10.08 -0.40 -16.61
N CYS A 7 9.46 -0.75 -15.49
CA CYS A 7 9.24 0.14 -14.36
C CYS A 7 9.77 -0.51 -13.08
N ARG A 8 10.34 0.30 -12.19
CA ARG A 8 10.69 -0.12 -10.84
C ARG A 8 9.43 -0.36 -10.02
N ARG A 9 9.40 -1.48 -9.31
CA ARG A 9 8.26 -1.90 -8.50
C ARG A 9 8.68 -2.26 -7.09
N ALA A 10 7.86 -1.91 -6.12
CA ALA A 10 7.97 -2.39 -4.76
C ALA A 10 6.88 -3.44 -4.48
N LEU A 11 7.26 -4.50 -3.76
CA LEU A 11 6.34 -5.51 -3.26
C LEU A 11 6.23 -5.34 -1.74
N LEU A 12 5.01 -5.18 -1.25
CA LEU A 12 4.72 -4.98 0.16
C LEU A 12 4.04 -6.23 0.72
N ALA A 13 4.38 -6.57 1.96
CA ALA A 13 3.67 -7.56 2.78
C ALA A 13 2.40 -6.92 3.37
N LEU A 14 1.48 -6.58 2.47
CA LEU A 14 0.19 -5.96 2.74
C LEU A 14 -0.76 -6.39 1.62
N GLY A 15 -1.90 -7.00 1.90
CA GLY A 15 -2.86 -7.45 0.90
C GLY A 15 -4.31 -7.24 1.32
N ARG A 16 -5.24 -7.82 0.55
CA ARG A 16 -6.69 -7.69 0.81
C ARG A 16 -7.11 -8.25 2.17
N GLN A 17 -6.39 -9.23 2.73
CA GLN A 17 -6.67 -9.79 4.05
C GLN A 17 -6.35 -8.81 5.18
N ASP A 18 -5.50 -7.82 4.94
CA ASP A 18 -5.13 -6.82 5.94
C ASP A 18 -6.10 -5.63 5.91
N VAL A 19 -6.44 -5.15 4.71
CA VAL A 19 -7.09 -3.83 4.55
C VAL A 19 -8.32 -3.84 3.62
N GLY A 20 -8.74 -5.01 3.14
CA GLY A 20 -9.91 -5.14 2.26
C GLY A 20 -9.62 -4.66 0.83
N TYR A 21 -10.17 -3.50 0.45
CA TYR A 21 -10.04 -2.96 -0.91
C TYR A 21 -8.72 -2.21 -1.08
N LEU A 22 -7.77 -2.81 -1.82
CA LEU A 22 -6.44 -2.23 -2.04
C LEU A 22 -6.48 -0.98 -2.92
N GLU A 23 -7.45 -0.91 -3.84
CA GLU A 23 -7.71 0.23 -4.72
C GLU A 23 -8.11 1.51 -3.98
N ASP A 24 -8.51 1.39 -2.72
CA ASP A 24 -8.93 2.50 -1.87
C ASP A 24 -7.77 3.10 -1.04
N LEU A 25 -6.65 2.40 -0.95
CA LEU A 25 -5.44 2.93 -0.35
C LEU A 25 -4.90 4.11 -1.16
N ARG A 26 -4.35 5.11 -0.46
CA ARG A 26 -3.68 6.25 -1.09
C ARG A 26 -2.26 6.36 -0.54
N PRO A 27 -1.22 6.00 -1.31
CA PRO A 27 0.16 6.16 -0.85
C PRO A 27 0.45 7.64 -0.57
N GLN A 28 1.07 7.94 0.57
CA GLN A 28 1.41 9.32 0.92
C GLN A 28 2.64 9.84 0.16
N MET A 29 3.49 8.96 -0.37
CA MET A 29 4.70 9.36 -1.10
C MET A 29 4.37 9.79 -2.53
N SER A 30 5.03 10.85 -2.99
CA SER A 30 4.87 11.35 -4.35
C SER A 30 5.46 10.38 -5.39
N GLY A 31 4.81 10.28 -6.55
CA GLY A 31 5.27 9.43 -7.66
C GLY A 31 5.07 7.93 -7.44
N VAL A 32 4.29 7.54 -6.43
CA VAL A 32 3.96 6.14 -6.13
C VAL A 32 2.54 5.83 -6.55
N GLN A 33 2.35 4.74 -7.29
CA GLN A 33 1.02 4.29 -7.73
C GLN A 33 0.77 2.84 -7.33
N ILE A 34 -0.46 2.52 -6.97
CA ILE A 34 -0.87 1.14 -6.74
C ILE A 34 -1.15 0.48 -8.09
N LEU A 35 -0.44 -0.60 -8.39
CA LEU A 35 -0.70 -1.42 -9.58
C LEU A 35 -1.74 -2.52 -9.31
N GLY A 36 -1.86 -2.95 -8.05
CA GLY A 36 -2.77 -3.99 -7.61
C GLY A 36 -2.14 -4.91 -6.58
N GLY A 37 -2.83 -5.99 -6.21
CA GLY A 37 -2.34 -6.93 -5.22
C GLY A 37 -3.19 -8.20 -5.10
N SER A 38 -2.77 -9.11 -4.23
CA SER A 38 -3.41 -10.38 -3.87
C SER A 38 -4.05 -10.30 -2.49
N SER A 39 -4.32 -11.45 -1.87
CA SER A 39 -4.76 -11.56 -0.48
C SER A 39 -3.72 -11.03 0.51
N ASP A 40 -2.44 -11.18 0.23
CA ASP A 40 -1.31 -11.02 1.16
C ASP A 40 -0.20 -10.08 0.63
N HIS A 41 -0.32 -9.56 -0.59
CA HIS A 41 0.68 -8.68 -1.19
C HIS A 41 0.09 -7.50 -1.98
N LEU A 42 0.82 -6.40 -2.03
CA LEU A 42 0.51 -5.17 -2.76
C LEU A 42 1.72 -4.79 -3.62
N ILE A 43 1.47 -4.46 -4.87
CA ILE A 43 2.47 -4.01 -5.84
C ILE A 43 2.31 -2.52 -6.06
N LEU A 44 3.40 -1.79 -5.86
CA LEU A 44 3.50 -0.37 -6.16
C LEU A 44 4.39 -0.16 -7.39
N ASP A 45 3.96 0.70 -8.30
CA ASP A 45 4.85 1.38 -9.25
C ASP A 45 5.55 2.51 -8.51
N ILE A 46 6.87 2.49 -8.54
CA ILE A 46 7.74 3.45 -7.85
C ILE A 46 8.72 4.12 -8.83
N GLU A 47 8.51 3.98 -10.13
CA GLU A 47 9.41 4.52 -11.16
C GLU A 47 9.57 6.04 -11.03
N ASP A 48 8.46 6.75 -10.82
CA ASP A 48 8.42 8.21 -10.71
C ASP A 48 8.71 8.72 -9.28
N SER A 49 8.96 7.81 -8.33
CA SER A 49 9.25 8.16 -6.94
C SER A 49 10.67 8.72 -6.80
N LYS A 50 10.79 9.86 -6.13
CA LYS A 50 12.09 10.50 -5.83
C LYS A 50 12.74 9.98 -4.55
N GLU A 51 12.07 9.09 -3.83
CA GLU A 51 12.59 8.53 -2.59
C GLU A 51 13.54 7.36 -2.84
N GLU A 52 14.42 7.10 -1.87
CA GLU A 52 15.21 5.86 -1.86
C GLU A 52 14.34 4.68 -1.42
N TRP A 53 14.47 3.55 -2.13
CA TRP A 53 13.71 2.33 -1.89
C TRP A 53 14.64 1.17 -1.55
N TYR A 54 14.34 0.47 -0.46
CA TYR A 54 15.09 -0.69 0.02
C TYR A 54 14.16 -1.66 0.78
N PRO A 55 14.49 -2.96 0.85
CA PRO A 55 13.71 -3.91 1.64
C PRO A 55 13.60 -3.48 3.11
N GLY A 56 12.39 -3.50 3.67
CA GLY A 56 12.12 -3.05 5.04
C GLY A 56 11.80 -1.56 5.19
N LYS A 57 11.81 -0.77 4.10
CA LYS A 57 11.30 0.61 4.12
C LYS A 57 9.81 0.63 4.51
N ILE A 58 9.45 1.54 5.40
CA ILE A 58 8.06 1.76 5.83
C ILE A 58 7.34 2.60 4.78
N VAL A 59 6.11 2.21 4.47
CA VAL A 59 5.24 2.90 3.52
C VAL A 59 3.95 3.31 4.22
N CYS A 60 3.60 4.58 4.13
CA CYS A 60 2.38 5.13 4.73
C CYS A 60 1.29 5.32 3.69
N PHE A 61 0.06 5.01 4.09
CA PHE A 61 -1.14 5.18 3.26
C PHE A 61 -2.19 5.97 4.03
N ASP A 62 -2.88 6.88 3.34
CA ASP A 62 -4.15 7.38 3.79
C ASP A 62 -5.23 6.33 3.49
N LEU A 63 -6.12 6.13 4.46
CA LEU A 63 -7.20 5.15 4.40
C LEU A 63 -8.53 5.87 4.19
N ASN A 64 -9.41 5.30 3.37
CA ASN A 64 -10.81 5.69 3.36
C ASN A 64 -11.56 4.99 4.52
N TYR A 65 -12.85 5.29 4.68
CA TYR A 65 -13.66 4.69 5.74
C TYR A 65 -13.72 3.16 5.66
N GLY A 66 -13.90 2.58 4.46
CA GLY A 66 -14.00 1.12 4.29
C GLY A 66 -12.71 0.40 4.66
N THR A 67 -11.58 0.90 4.18
CA THR A 67 -10.24 0.39 4.50
C THR A 67 -9.94 0.53 5.99
N LEU A 68 -10.29 1.68 6.60
CA LEU A 68 -10.14 1.90 8.04
C LEU A 68 -10.97 0.89 8.85
N MET A 69 -12.25 0.70 8.48
CA MET A 69 -13.15 -0.23 9.18
C MET A 69 -12.62 -1.66 9.10
N PHE A 70 -12.11 -2.07 7.94
CA PHE A 70 -11.52 -3.38 7.76
C PHE A 70 -10.25 -3.55 8.60
N ALA A 71 -9.31 -2.59 8.51
CA ALA A 71 -8.04 -2.64 9.24
C ALA A 71 -8.24 -2.65 10.76
N THR A 72 -9.21 -1.87 11.26
CA THR A 72 -9.51 -1.79 12.70
C THR A 72 -10.22 -3.03 13.25
N ASN A 73 -10.76 -3.89 12.39
CA ASN A 73 -11.35 -5.18 12.78
C ASN A 73 -10.40 -6.37 12.58
N SER A 74 -9.21 -6.15 12.01
CA SER A 74 -8.22 -7.22 11.82
C SER A 74 -7.46 -7.50 13.12
N PRO A 75 -7.34 -8.78 13.55
CA PRO A 75 -6.56 -9.14 14.75
C PRO A 75 -5.05 -8.97 14.56
N ASP A 76 -4.57 -8.95 13.32
CA ASP A 76 -3.14 -8.90 12.98
C ASP A 76 -2.61 -7.46 12.84
N ILE A 77 -3.47 -6.45 13.01
CA ILE A 77 -3.12 -5.03 12.89
C ILE A 77 -3.09 -4.37 14.26
N SER A 78 -1.93 -3.78 14.59
CA SER A 78 -1.75 -3.00 15.82
C SER A 78 -2.28 -1.57 15.64
N ILE A 79 -3.27 -1.19 16.45
CA ILE A 79 -3.82 0.16 16.50
C ILE A 79 -3.18 0.92 17.66
N ARG A 80 -2.65 2.11 17.39
CA ARG A 80 -2.12 3.04 18.40
C ARG A 80 -2.95 4.32 18.41
N TYR A 81 -3.41 4.70 19.60
CA TYR A 81 -4.12 5.96 19.81
C TYR A 81 -3.12 7.01 20.29
N PHE A 82 -3.23 8.23 19.78
CA PHE A 82 -2.47 9.38 20.27
C PHE A 82 -3.32 10.12 21.30
N GLU A 83 -2.72 10.50 22.42
CA GLU A 83 -3.34 11.35 23.46
C GLU A 83 -3.27 12.84 23.08
#